data_AF-A0A957XY75-F1
#
_entry.id   AF-A0A957XY75-F1
#
_cell.length_a   1.000
_cell.length_b   1.000
_cell.length_c   1.000
_cell.angle_alpha   90.00
_cell.angle_beta   90.00
_cell.angle_gamma   90.00
#
_symmetry.space_group_name_H-M   'P 1'
#
loop_
_entity.id
_entity.type
_entity.pdbx_description
1 polymer ?
#
loop_
_entity_poly.entity_id
_entity_poly.type
_entity_poly.pdbx_seq_one_letter_code
_entity_poly.pdbx_strand_id
1 'polypeptide(L)'
;MQRSKTIRRAVPLALLIAALAILSAVTVSRASQNAALQDATATPAVTASANEEAMADATDAFITINPEAGFPLDPFLVSVQAGGPVTASTLSEACQGYISEDPIVTADYQGEADTLKVFFYSDSNTTLVVETPDGDYLCNDDTSDLLLDPTVAITQPVTGTYNVWVGNSVPRGLAAGFLVFTTRDDMSASKLALASLVKRNTVPEVLPLRDRFLRAAQNLKDAAAAIESPDALEAGGDAVTVDVTADGDLPAPELQQSDDALCGGLVSLTPNYAFDWTGEADALTFFVEAEQDTTLFVLGPDGSVSCSDDTAGADNLNPAVTLEQPAEGRYLVWVGRLDPETSVDAVLTITEDAEAQPQALQQ
;
A
#
# COMPACT_ATOMS: atom_id res chain seq x y z
N MET A 1 -37.43 54.31 -37.76
CA MET A 1 -37.65 54.01 -39.21
C MET A 1 -37.07 52.63 -39.46
N GLN A 2 -37.87 51.55 -39.50
CA GLN A 2 -38.46 50.91 -40.71
C GLN A 2 -37.40 50.62 -41.81
N ARG A 3 -37.27 49.45 -42.47
CA ARG A 3 -38.03 48.19 -42.57
C ARG A 3 -37.15 47.16 -43.33
N SER A 4 -37.19 45.88 -42.92
CA SER A 4 -37.36 44.61 -43.68
C SER A 4 -37.09 44.56 -45.21
N LYS A 5 -36.28 43.59 -45.69
CA LYS A 5 -36.70 42.37 -46.47
C LYS A 5 -35.54 41.56 -47.11
N THR A 6 -35.38 40.31 -46.65
CA THR A 6 -35.36 39.00 -47.35
C THR A 6 -34.99 38.85 -48.85
N ILE A 7 -34.11 37.87 -49.21
CA ILE A 7 -34.35 36.65 -50.07
C ILE A 7 -33.12 36.09 -50.87
N ARG A 8 -32.82 34.80 -50.60
CA ARG A 8 -32.45 33.60 -51.43
C ARG A 8 -31.17 33.47 -52.31
N ARG A 9 -30.44 32.37 -51.95
CA ARG A 9 -30.00 31.16 -52.71
C ARG A 9 -29.11 31.27 -53.97
N ALA A 10 -28.02 30.49 -53.97
CA ALA A 10 -27.80 29.35 -54.89
C ALA A 10 -26.58 28.48 -54.47
N VAL A 11 -26.75 27.15 -54.58
CA VAL A 11 -25.72 26.08 -54.49
C VAL A 11 -25.75 25.34 -55.84
N PRO A 12 -24.63 24.76 -56.30
CA PRO A 12 -24.66 23.35 -56.76
C PRO A 12 -23.45 22.53 -56.22
N LEU A 13 -23.64 21.29 -55.75
CA LEU A 13 -23.60 19.99 -56.51
C LEU A 13 -22.14 19.51 -56.68
N ALA A 14 -21.67 18.31 -56.29
CA ALA A 14 -22.27 16.98 -56.28
C ALA A 14 -21.42 16.00 -55.41
N LEU A 15 -22.02 14.94 -54.85
CA LEU A 15 -21.58 13.55 -55.08
C LEU A 15 -22.65 12.54 -54.57
N LEU A 16 -23.12 11.66 -55.47
CA LEU A 16 -24.00 10.50 -55.25
C LEU A 16 -23.29 9.42 -54.39
N ILE A 17 -23.88 8.84 -53.34
CA ILE A 17 -24.87 7.73 -53.25
C ILE A 17 -24.46 6.42 -53.98
N ALA A 18 -24.22 5.36 -53.21
CA ALA A 18 -24.95 4.07 -53.31
C ALA A 18 -24.58 3.10 -52.17
N ALA A 19 -25.60 2.65 -51.45
CA ALA A 19 -25.60 1.51 -50.53
C ALA A 19 -26.19 0.28 -51.24
N LEU A 20 -25.74 -0.95 -50.91
CA LEU A 20 -26.61 -2.03 -50.39
C LEU A 20 -25.83 -3.34 -50.10
N ALA A 21 -26.36 -4.06 -49.11
CA ALA A 21 -25.92 -5.29 -48.47
C ALA A 21 -25.89 -6.55 -49.36
N ILE A 22 -25.29 -7.64 -48.85
CA ILE A 22 -25.95 -8.95 -48.64
C ILE A 22 -25.04 -9.92 -47.83
N LEU A 23 -25.73 -10.58 -46.91
CA LEU A 23 -25.46 -11.74 -46.04
C LEU A 23 -24.83 -12.96 -46.74
N SER A 24 -23.95 -13.73 -46.07
CA SER A 24 -23.95 -15.22 -46.04
C SER A 24 -22.78 -15.78 -45.22
N ALA A 25 -23.10 -16.66 -44.26
CA ALA A 25 -22.19 -17.46 -43.46
C ALA A 25 -21.75 -18.73 -44.20
N VAL A 26 -20.47 -19.13 -44.17
CA VAL A 26 -20.03 -20.52 -44.52
C VAL A 26 -18.72 -20.90 -43.80
N THR A 27 -18.87 -21.79 -42.82
CA THR A 27 -18.06 -22.95 -42.38
C THR A 27 -16.52 -22.93 -42.33
N VAL A 28 -16.02 -23.30 -41.14
CA VAL A 28 -14.73 -23.95 -40.87
C VAL A 28 -14.67 -25.35 -41.50
N SER A 29 -13.62 -25.68 -42.26
CA SER A 29 -13.07 -27.04 -42.32
C SER A 29 -11.68 -27.14 -42.97
N ARG A 30 -10.72 -27.56 -42.12
CA ARG A 30 -9.60 -28.50 -42.29
C ARG A 30 -8.49 -28.31 -43.35
N ALA A 31 -7.27 -28.41 -42.78
CA ALA A 31 -6.10 -29.16 -43.27
C ALA A 31 -5.34 -28.55 -44.47
N SER A 32 -4.04 -28.73 -44.65
CA SER A 32 -2.92 -29.19 -43.83
C SER A 32 -1.67 -28.95 -44.69
N GLN A 33 -0.62 -28.40 -44.08
CA GLN A 33 0.80 -28.65 -44.33
C GLN A 33 1.45 -28.29 -45.69
N ASN A 34 2.60 -27.61 -45.51
CA ASN A 34 3.80 -27.56 -46.36
C ASN A 34 3.64 -26.78 -47.68
N ALA A 35 4.52 -25.85 -48.07
CA ALA A 35 5.96 -25.82 -47.89
C ALA A 35 6.52 -24.40 -48.16
N ALA A 36 7.70 -24.13 -47.55
CA ALA A 36 8.77 -23.24 -47.99
C ALA A 36 8.46 -21.76 -48.31
N LEU A 37 9.10 -20.86 -47.56
CA LEU A 37 9.97 -19.83 -48.13
C LEU A 37 10.90 -19.33 -47.01
N GLN A 38 12.21 -19.51 -47.24
CA GLN A 38 13.29 -18.91 -46.47
C GLN A 38 13.32 -17.41 -46.77
N ASP A 39 13.45 -16.57 -45.75
CA ASP A 39 14.31 -15.39 -45.87
C ASP A 39 14.93 -15.05 -44.51
N ALA A 40 16.19 -14.66 -44.58
CA ALA A 40 17.12 -14.57 -43.48
C ALA A 40 17.07 -13.18 -42.82
N THR A 41 16.98 -13.14 -41.49
CA THR A 41 17.57 -12.06 -40.70
C THR A 41 18.24 -12.65 -39.47
N ALA A 42 19.55 -12.40 -39.38
CA ALA A 42 20.46 -12.96 -38.40
C ALA A 42 20.23 -12.33 -37.01
N THR A 43 20.17 -13.20 -35.99
CA THR A 43 20.41 -12.85 -34.59
C THR A 43 21.66 -13.63 -34.15
N PRO A 44 22.66 -13.02 -33.50
CA PRO A 44 23.85 -13.76 -33.11
C PRO A 44 23.50 -14.72 -31.97
N ALA A 45 23.74 -16.02 -32.19
CA ALA A 45 23.74 -17.00 -31.13
C ALA A 45 25.01 -16.79 -30.29
N VAL A 46 24.85 -16.36 -29.05
CA VAL A 46 25.91 -16.48 -28.04
C VAL A 46 26.04 -17.96 -27.71
N THR A 47 27.09 -18.59 -28.22
CA THR A 47 27.55 -19.90 -27.78
C THR A 47 28.03 -19.76 -26.34
N ALA A 48 27.19 -20.11 -25.37
CA ALA A 48 27.64 -20.39 -24.02
C ALA A 48 28.47 -21.69 -24.08
N SER A 49 29.79 -21.53 -24.07
CA SER A 49 30.71 -22.59 -23.67
C SER A 49 30.43 -22.87 -22.19
N ALA A 50 29.62 -23.90 -21.91
CA ALA A 50 29.52 -24.43 -20.57
C ALA A 50 30.85 -25.12 -20.25
N ASN A 51 31.71 -24.43 -19.53
CA ASN A 51 32.77 -25.10 -18.80
C ASN A 51 32.09 -25.86 -17.65
N GLU A 52 32.06 -27.18 -17.79
CA GLU A 52 31.82 -28.11 -16.70
C GLU A 52 32.94 -27.96 -15.66
N GLU A 53 32.70 -27.18 -14.62
CA GLU A 53 33.33 -27.40 -13.32
C GLU A 53 32.24 -27.73 -12.31
N ALA A 54 32.44 -28.87 -11.66
CA ALA A 54 31.47 -29.57 -10.84
C ALA A 54 30.98 -28.70 -9.68
N MET A 55 29.69 -28.33 -9.71
CA MET A 55 28.95 -28.10 -8.48
C MET A 55 28.65 -29.46 -7.86
N ALA A 56 29.58 -29.95 -7.05
CA ALA A 56 29.33 -31.03 -6.13
C ALA A 56 28.40 -30.51 -5.01
N ASP A 57 27.26 -31.17 -4.85
CA ASP A 57 26.51 -31.36 -3.60
C ASP A 57 26.64 -30.25 -2.53
N ALA A 58 26.17 -29.03 -2.82
CA ALA A 58 26.18 -27.97 -1.83
C ALA A 58 24.98 -28.12 -0.88
N THR A 59 25.17 -28.82 0.24
CA THR A 59 24.30 -28.73 1.42
C THR A 59 24.51 -27.45 2.23
N ASP A 60 25.53 -26.66 1.87
CA ASP A 60 26.04 -25.54 2.65
C ASP A 60 25.80 -24.21 1.92
N ALA A 61 25.57 -23.13 2.65
CA ALA A 61 25.46 -21.80 2.06
C ALA A 61 26.85 -21.27 1.67
N PHE A 62 27.10 -21.11 0.37
CA PHE A 62 28.35 -20.49 -0.13
C PHE A 62 28.16 -18.99 -0.35
N ILE A 63 29.02 -18.17 0.26
CA ILE A 63 29.00 -16.71 0.18
C ILE A 63 30.38 -16.15 -0.17
N THR A 64 30.43 -15.04 -0.92
CA THR A 64 31.67 -14.28 -1.14
C THR A 64 31.61 -12.99 -0.34
N ILE A 65 32.62 -12.73 0.48
CA ILE A 65 32.75 -11.53 1.30
C ILE A 65 33.92 -10.70 0.74
N ASN A 66 33.60 -9.62 0.02
CA ASN A 66 34.59 -8.68 -0.51
C ASN A 66 34.34 -7.26 0.06
N PRO A 67 35.07 -6.87 1.12
CA PRO A 67 34.99 -5.54 1.72
C PRO A 67 35.35 -4.39 0.76
N GLU A 68 36.16 -4.66 -0.27
CA GLU A 68 36.69 -3.66 -1.20
C GLU A 68 35.81 -3.42 -2.43
N ALA A 69 34.77 -4.23 -2.65
CA ALA A 69 33.92 -4.22 -3.85
C ALA A 69 33.08 -2.93 -4.05
N GLY A 70 33.33 -1.86 -3.29
CA GLY A 70 32.61 -0.57 -3.39
C GLY A 70 31.18 -0.60 -2.85
N PHE A 71 30.77 -1.74 -2.29
CA PHE A 71 29.47 -1.99 -1.65
C PHE A 71 29.72 -2.81 -0.37
N PRO A 72 30.26 -2.20 0.70
CA PRO A 72 30.56 -2.95 1.91
C PRO A 72 29.25 -3.34 2.58
N LEU A 73 28.81 -4.59 2.39
CA LEU A 73 27.87 -5.24 3.29
C LEU A 73 28.65 -5.54 4.59
N ASP A 74 29.09 -4.50 5.30
CA ASP A 74 29.76 -4.63 6.60
C ASP A 74 28.95 -3.89 7.69
N PRO A 75 28.29 -4.62 8.60
CA PRO A 75 28.32 -6.09 8.76
C PRO A 75 27.58 -6.85 7.64
N PHE A 76 28.08 -8.04 7.30
CA PHE A 76 27.37 -9.03 6.49
C PHE A 76 26.67 -10.00 7.42
N LEU A 77 25.40 -10.30 7.14
CA LEU A 77 24.60 -11.19 7.98
C LEU A 77 23.93 -12.27 7.14
N VAL A 78 23.94 -13.49 7.65
CA VAL A 78 23.19 -14.61 7.11
C VAL A 78 22.36 -15.26 8.21
N SER A 79 21.07 -15.45 7.94
CA SER A 79 20.19 -16.19 8.85
C SER A 79 20.49 -17.67 8.72
N VAL A 80 20.84 -18.32 9.82
CA VAL A 80 21.14 -19.76 9.85
C VAL A 80 20.49 -20.44 11.05
N GLN A 81 20.46 -21.77 11.03
CA GLN A 81 20.02 -22.59 12.14
C GLN A 81 21.23 -23.31 12.75
N ALA A 82 21.60 -22.92 13.95
CA ALA A 82 22.68 -23.55 14.71
C ALA A 82 22.26 -24.90 15.27
N GLY A 83 23.24 -25.78 15.47
CA GLY A 83 23.10 -27.07 16.14
C GLY A 83 23.35 -28.28 15.25
N GLY A 84 23.29 -29.46 15.85
CA GLY A 84 23.40 -30.72 15.13
C GLY A 84 23.76 -31.90 16.04
N PRO A 85 23.99 -33.09 15.47
CA PRO A 85 24.25 -34.30 16.23
C PRO A 85 25.74 -34.52 16.57
N VAL A 86 26.66 -33.78 15.97
CA VAL A 86 28.11 -34.03 16.05
C VAL A 86 28.73 -33.18 17.15
N THR A 87 29.58 -33.77 18.00
CA THR A 87 30.32 -32.99 19.01
C THR A 87 31.41 -32.17 18.31
N ALA A 88 31.50 -30.87 18.57
CA ALA A 88 32.49 -29.98 17.92
C ALA A 88 33.95 -30.42 18.14
N SER A 89 34.21 -31.18 19.22
CA SER A 89 35.53 -31.72 19.52
C SER A 89 36.06 -32.73 18.49
N THR A 90 35.22 -33.17 17.54
CA THR A 90 35.67 -33.99 16.40
C THR A 90 36.43 -33.19 15.35
N LEU A 91 36.22 -31.86 15.28
CA LEU A 91 36.98 -30.96 14.41
C LEU A 91 38.31 -30.57 15.08
N SER A 92 38.26 -30.17 16.34
CA SER A 92 39.43 -29.84 17.16
C SER A 92 39.11 -30.02 18.64
N GLU A 93 40.03 -30.59 19.43
CA GLU A 93 39.81 -30.90 20.85
C GLU A 93 39.42 -29.68 21.70
N ALA A 94 39.75 -28.46 21.27
CA ALA A 94 39.42 -27.22 21.95
C ALA A 94 37.94 -26.78 21.78
N CYS A 95 37.22 -27.36 20.82
CA CYS A 95 35.90 -26.90 20.42
C CYS A 95 34.81 -27.66 21.20
N GLN A 96 33.88 -26.91 21.77
CA GLN A 96 32.81 -27.44 22.61
C GLN A 96 31.44 -27.28 21.94
N GLY A 97 30.46 -28.06 22.41
CA GLY A 97 29.08 -28.04 21.93
C GLY A 97 28.82 -29.02 20.78
N TYR A 98 27.66 -28.85 20.14
CA TYR A 98 27.14 -29.76 19.13
C TYR A 98 26.82 -29.02 17.83
N ILE A 99 27.41 -29.47 16.74
CA ILE A 99 27.38 -28.87 15.40
C ILE A 99 26.76 -29.83 14.39
N SER A 100 26.49 -29.31 13.19
CA SER A 100 26.19 -30.09 11.99
C SER A 100 27.40 -30.92 11.53
N GLU A 101 27.16 -31.91 10.67
CA GLU A 101 28.22 -32.69 10.02
C GLU A 101 29.06 -31.79 9.10
N ASP A 102 28.40 -31.05 8.23
CA ASP A 102 29.00 -30.12 7.27
C ASP A 102 28.92 -28.66 7.76
N PRO A 103 29.83 -27.76 7.32
CA PRO A 103 29.78 -26.36 7.71
C PRO A 103 28.50 -25.70 7.20
N ILE A 104 27.84 -24.90 8.04
CA ILE A 104 26.57 -24.28 7.64
C ILE A 104 26.78 -23.09 6.69
N VAL A 105 27.97 -22.47 6.75
CA VAL A 105 28.37 -21.38 5.86
C VAL A 105 29.82 -21.57 5.45
N THR A 106 30.07 -21.46 4.14
CA THR A 106 31.40 -21.36 3.57
C THR A 106 31.57 -19.96 2.98
N ALA A 107 32.54 -19.21 3.49
CA ALA A 107 32.79 -17.82 3.13
C ALA A 107 34.13 -17.66 2.41
N ASP A 108 34.09 -17.21 1.15
CA ASP A 108 35.28 -16.79 0.41
C ASP A 108 35.59 -15.31 0.73
N TYR A 109 36.57 -15.07 1.60
CA TYR A 109 36.99 -13.73 2.01
C TYR A 109 38.07 -13.19 1.07
N GLN A 110 37.80 -12.05 0.44
CA GLN A 110 38.65 -11.44 -0.59
C GLN A 110 39.18 -10.05 -0.18
N GLY A 111 39.14 -9.71 1.11
CA GLY A 111 39.50 -8.38 1.61
C GLY A 111 40.84 -8.28 2.32
N GLU A 112 41.23 -7.05 2.64
CA GLU A 112 42.29 -6.72 3.59
C GLU A 112 41.70 -6.00 4.81
N ALA A 113 41.98 -6.49 6.03
CA ALA A 113 41.55 -5.87 7.28
C ALA A 113 42.53 -6.20 8.41
N ASP A 114 42.57 -5.37 9.46
CA ASP A 114 43.34 -5.66 10.67
C ASP A 114 42.69 -6.78 11.49
N THR A 115 41.35 -6.88 11.45
CA THR A 115 40.59 -7.91 12.15
C THR A 115 39.30 -8.25 11.41
N LEU A 116 39.00 -9.55 11.28
CA LEU A 116 37.68 -10.05 10.90
C LEU A 116 37.02 -10.67 12.12
N LYS A 117 35.84 -10.17 12.49
CA LYS A 117 35.00 -10.73 13.55
C LYS A 117 33.89 -11.56 12.93
N VAL A 118 33.72 -12.76 13.46
CA VAL A 118 32.61 -13.65 13.17
C VAL A 118 31.90 -13.92 14.50
N PHE A 119 30.61 -13.65 14.57
CA PHE A 119 29.83 -13.94 15.78
C PHE A 119 28.42 -14.40 15.42
N PHE A 120 27.79 -15.16 16.32
CA PHE A 120 26.42 -15.61 16.15
C PHE A 120 25.51 -14.91 17.15
N TYR A 121 24.44 -14.29 16.66
CA TYR A 121 23.44 -13.59 17.48
C TYR A 121 22.17 -14.43 17.57
N SER A 122 21.83 -14.91 18.76
CA SER A 122 20.66 -15.76 19.01
C SER A 122 20.08 -15.53 20.42
N ASP A 123 18.87 -16.00 20.67
CA ASP A 123 18.27 -16.04 22.00
C ASP A 123 18.63 -17.32 22.79
N SER A 124 19.49 -18.15 22.21
CA SER A 124 19.92 -19.45 22.73
C SER A 124 21.43 -19.47 23.00
N ASN A 125 21.87 -20.32 23.93
CA ASN A 125 23.31 -20.56 24.15
C ASN A 125 23.88 -21.44 23.01
N THR A 126 24.81 -20.87 22.26
CA THR A 126 25.31 -21.44 21.00
C THR A 126 26.83 -21.49 21.00
N THR A 127 27.42 -22.18 20.02
CA THR A 127 28.86 -22.29 19.84
C THR A 127 29.23 -21.97 18.40
N LEU A 128 30.43 -21.47 18.17
CA LEU A 128 30.96 -21.10 16.87
C LEU A 128 32.30 -21.78 16.65
N VAL A 129 32.45 -22.41 15.49
CA VAL A 129 33.71 -22.96 14.99
C VAL A 129 33.98 -22.37 13.62
N VAL A 130 35.18 -21.82 13.44
CA VAL A 130 35.66 -21.29 12.16
C VAL A 130 36.95 -22.01 11.79
N GLU A 131 36.94 -22.72 10.67
CA GLU A 131 38.16 -23.20 10.01
C GLU A 131 38.68 -22.10 9.09
N THR A 132 39.94 -21.73 9.29
CA THR A 132 40.63 -20.71 8.48
C THR A 132 41.16 -21.31 7.17
N PRO A 133 41.52 -20.48 6.16
CA PRO A 133 42.10 -20.96 4.90
C PRO A 133 43.37 -21.79 5.07
N ASP A 134 44.11 -21.57 6.15
CA ASP A 134 45.34 -22.32 6.48
C ASP A 134 45.06 -23.66 7.20
N GLY A 135 43.79 -23.95 7.52
CA GLY A 135 43.34 -25.19 8.15
C GLY A 135 43.27 -25.16 9.68
N ASP A 136 43.52 -24.01 10.31
CA ASP A 136 43.38 -23.86 11.76
C ASP A 136 41.91 -23.69 12.17
N TYR A 137 41.51 -24.32 13.29
CA TYR A 137 40.18 -24.19 13.88
C TYR A 137 40.18 -23.19 15.04
N LEU A 138 39.32 -22.19 14.93
CA LEU A 138 39.06 -21.17 15.95
C LEU A 138 37.67 -21.40 16.53
N CYS A 139 37.58 -21.51 17.86
CA CYS A 139 36.36 -21.92 18.53
C CYS A 139 36.01 -20.98 19.69
N ASN A 140 34.74 -20.65 19.82
CA ASN A 140 34.21 -19.90 20.94
C ASN A 140 32.74 -20.28 21.19
N ASP A 141 32.35 -20.44 22.44
CA ASP A 141 30.98 -20.64 22.90
C ASP A 141 30.44 -19.38 23.58
N ASP A 142 31.25 -18.76 24.44
CA ASP A 142 30.89 -17.51 25.10
C ASP A 142 31.90 -16.39 24.78
N THR A 143 31.42 -15.25 24.26
CA THR A 143 32.28 -14.06 24.05
C THR A 143 32.87 -13.57 25.38
N SER A 144 32.12 -13.73 26.48
CA SER A 144 32.56 -13.46 27.85
C SER A 144 31.63 -14.12 28.85
N ASP A 145 32.01 -14.20 30.13
CA ASP A 145 31.16 -14.72 31.22
C ASP A 145 29.76 -14.06 31.34
N LEU A 146 29.55 -12.88 30.73
CA LEU A 146 28.29 -12.13 30.75
C LEU A 146 27.57 -12.11 29.39
N LEU A 147 28.16 -12.67 28.34
CA LEU A 147 27.61 -12.67 26.98
C LEU A 147 27.86 -14.05 26.35
N LEU A 148 26.81 -14.87 26.36
CA LEU A 148 26.80 -16.26 25.92
C LEU A 148 26.69 -16.44 24.39
N ASP A 149 26.70 -15.33 23.65
CA ASP A 149 26.83 -15.36 22.20
C ASP A 149 28.29 -15.65 21.85
N PRO A 150 28.58 -16.56 20.91
CA PRO A 150 29.96 -16.87 20.54
C PRO A 150 30.52 -15.83 19.56
N THR A 151 31.79 -15.43 19.77
CA THR A 151 32.57 -14.56 18.88
C THR A 151 33.97 -15.13 18.63
N VAL A 152 34.35 -15.22 17.36
CA VAL A 152 35.71 -15.46 16.89
C VAL A 152 36.27 -14.18 16.27
N ALA A 153 37.45 -13.75 16.71
CA ALA A 153 38.18 -12.62 16.14
C ALA A 153 39.47 -13.10 15.49
N ILE A 154 39.58 -12.94 14.18
CA ILE A 154 40.74 -13.32 13.37
C ILE A 154 41.57 -12.06 13.14
N THR A 155 42.77 -12.00 13.70
CA THR A 155 43.72 -10.89 13.49
C THR A 155 44.45 -11.10 12.16
N GLN A 156 44.55 -10.05 11.34
CA GLN A 156 45.15 -10.12 10.00
C GLN A 156 44.62 -11.31 9.15
N PRO A 157 43.29 -11.38 8.91
CA PRO A 157 42.68 -12.44 8.11
C PRO A 157 43.32 -12.52 6.73
N VAL A 158 43.68 -13.74 6.31
CA VAL A 158 44.17 -14.01 4.96
C VAL A 158 43.00 -14.23 3.99
N THR A 159 43.21 -13.92 2.72
CA THR A 159 42.22 -14.19 1.67
C THR A 159 42.04 -15.70 1.46
N GLY A 160 40.80 -16.13 1.25
CA GLY A 160 40.47 -17.53 0.95
C GLY A 160 39.21 -18.01 1.63
N THR A 161 39.04 -19.34 1.66
CA THR A 161 37.85 -20.00 2.16
C THR A 161 37.88 -20.22 3.66
N TYR A 162 36.88 -19.68 4.35
CA TYR A 162 36.59 -19.95 5.76
C TYR A 162 35.35 -20.84 5.86
N ASN A 163 35.44 -21.99 6.54
CA ASN A 163 34.29 -22.84 6.81
C ASN A 163 33.77 -22.56 8.22
N VAL A 164 32.45 -22.39 8.37
CA VAL A 164 31.84 -21.97 9.62
C VAL A 164 30.76 -22.95 10.04
N TRP A 165 30.91 -23.48 11.25
CA TRP A 165 29.88 -24.25 11.94
C TRP A 165 29.31 -23.42 13.07
N VAL A 166 27.99 -23.41 13.19
CA VAL A 166 27.30 -22.84 14.34
C VAL A 166 26.55 -23.96 15.04
N GLY A 167 26.83 -24.14 16.32
CA GLY A 167 26.32 -25.23 17.13
C GLY A 167 25.47 -24.77 18.30
N ASN A 168 25.04 -25.74 19.11
CA ASN A 168 24.29 -25.54 20.33
C ASN A 168 25.00 -26.23 21.50
N SER A 169 24.85 -25.72 22.73
CA SER A 169 25.38 -26.39 23.93
C SER A 169 24.67 -27.71 24.26
N VAL A 170 23.46 -27.92 23.74
CA VAL A 170 22.65 -29.12 23.94
C VAL A 170 22.67 -30.02 22.69
N PRO A 171 22.84 -31.36 22.83
CA PRO A 171 22.83 -32.26 21.70
C PRO A 171 21.50 -32.20 20.94
N ARG A 172 21.56 -32.02 19.61
CA ARG A 172 20.40 -31.83 18.72
C ARG A 172 19.52 -30.62 19.08
N GLY A 173 20.00 -29.71 19.92
CA GLY A 173 19.38 -28.41 20.13
C GLY A 173 19.51 -27.59 18.86
N LEU A 174 18.41 -27.00 18.40
CA LEU A 174 18.40 -26.12 17.24
C LEU A 174 18.14 -24.69 17.71
N ALA A 175 18.95 -23.74 17.23
CA ALA A 175 18.79 -22.33 17.54
C ALA A 175 18.81 -21.50 16.26
N ALA A 176 17.76 -20.71 16.04
CA ALA A 176 17.74 -19.76 14.94
C ALA A 176 18.52 -18.50 15.32
N GLY A 177 19.20 -17.89 14.37
CA GLY A 177 19.93 -16.65 14.62
C GLY A 177 20.60 -16.10 13.38
N PHE A 178 21.41 -15.06 13.60
CA PHE A 178 22.16 -14.41 12.55
C PHE A 178 23.65 -14.63 12.76
N LEU A 179 24.29 -15.26 11.78
CA LEU A 179 25.75 -15.29 11.69
C LEU A 179 26.21 -13.99 11.05
N VAL A 180 27.13 -13.31 11.73
CA VAL A 180 27.57 -11.97 11.37
C VAL A 180 29.07 -11.97 11.10
N PHE A 181 29.45 -11.44 9.94
CA PHE A 181 30.83 -11.17 9.57
C PHE A 181 31.03 -9.65 9.52
N THR A 182 32.08 -9.14 10.17
CA THR A 182 32.35 -7.70 10.18
C THR A 182 33.83 -7.40 10.38
N THR A 183 34.33 -6.38 9.70
CA THR A 183 35.67 -5.82 9.92
C THR A 183 35.62 -4.55 10.78
N ARG A 184 34.41 -4.11 11.17
CA ARG A 184 34.22 -2.90 11.95
C ARG A 184 34.51 -3.11 13.43
N ASP A 185 35.42 -2.34 14.00
CA ASP A 185 35.74 -2.37 15.44
C ASP A 185 34.55 -2.04 16.35
N ASP A 186 33.64 -1.17 15.89
CA ASP A 186 32.49 -0.72 16.68
C ASP A 186 31.35 -1.74 16.77
N MET A 187 31.40 -2.83 15.98
CA MET A 187 30.38 -3.86 15.93
C MET A 187 30.74 -5.09 16.78
N SER A 188 29.81 -5.62 17.57
CA SER A 188 29.98 -6.83 18.39
C SER A 188 28.61 -7.47 18.64
N ALA A 189 28.58 -8.71 19.13
CA ALA A 189 27.34 -9.38 19.51
C ALA A 189 26.46 -8.52 20.46
N SER A 190 27.09 -7.86 21.44
CA SER A 190 26.41 -6.94 22.38
C SER A 190 25.91 -5.61 21.78
N LYS A 191 26.40 -5.21 20.62
CA LYS A 191 26.07 -3.92 19.98
C LYS A 191 25.21 -4.09 18.73
N LEU A 192 25.01 -5.32 18.26
CA LEU A 192 24.20 -5.58 17.08
C LEU A 192 22.75 -5.18 17.35
N ALA A 193 22.30 -4.14 16.66
CA ALA A 193 20.91 -3.72 16.68
C ALA A 193 20.30 -3.91 15.28
N LEU A 194 19.70 -5.07 15.02
CA LEU A 194 19.11 -5.42 13.71
C LEU A 194 18.14 -4.35 13.20
N ALA A 195 17.33 -3.76 14.09
CA ALA A 195 16.39 -2.67 13.76
C ALA A 195 17.08 -1.40 13.22
N SER A 196 18.37 -1.19 13.53
CA SER A 196 19.15 -0.06 13.03
C SER A 196 19.76 -0.31 11.64
N LEU A 197 19.92 -1.58 11.24
CA LEU A 197 20.52 -1.95 9.94
C LEU A 197 19.55 -1.71 8.78
N VAL A 198 18.27 -1.98 8.98
CA VAL A 198 17.22 -1.78 7.97
C VAL A 198 16.25 -0.70 8.46
N LYS A 199 16.56 0.56 8.18
CA LYS A 199 15.63 1.67 8.41
C LYS A 199 14.55 1.65 7.33
N ARG A 200 13.36 1.14 7.68
CA ARG A 200 12.17 1.42 6.89
C ARG A 200 11.69 2.81 7.26
N ASN A 201 11.64 3.74 6.30
CA ASN A 201 10.91 4.98 6.51
C ASN A 201 9.47 4.60 6.87
N THR A 202 9.00 5.03 8.03
CA THR A 202 7.59 4.98 8.34
C THR A 202 6.90 5.85 7.30
N VAL A 203 5.98 5.28 6.52
CA VAL A 203 4.97 6.10 5.84
C VAL A 203 4.35 6.94 6.94
N PRO A 204 4.30 8.29 6.82
CA PRO A 204 3.72 9.12 7.86
C PRO A 204 2.36 8.54 8.22
N GLU A 205 2.22 8.11 9.47
CA GLU A 205 0.93 7.66 9.99
C GLU A 205 -0.01 8.83 9.79
N VAL A 206 -0.95 8.66 8.86
CA VAL A 206 -1.90 9.69 8.48
C VAL A 206 -2.58 10.13 9.78
N LEU A 207 -2.33 11.38 10.20
CA LEU A 207 -2.72 12.05 11.46
C LEU A 207 -3.32 11.11 12.53
N PRO A 208 -2.72 10.97 13.74
CA PRO A 208 -3.23 10.07 14.77
C PRO A 208 -4.75 10.17 14.87
N LEU A 209 -5.49 9.07 14.79
CA LEU A 209 -6.97 9.07 14.67
C LEU A 209 -7.65 10.08 15.60
N ARG A 210 -7.15 10.20 16.84
CA ARG A 210 -7.58 11.20 17.82
C ARG A 210 -7.51 12.65 17.31
N ASP A 211 -6.41 13.03 16.66
CA ASP A 211 -6.24 14.38 16.12
C ASP A 211 -7.16 14.64 14.93
N ARG A 212 -7.53 13.60 14.17
CA ARG A 212 -8.57 13.73 13.15
C ARG A 212 -9.94 13.94 13.76
N PHE A 213 -10.31 13.15 14.77
CA PHE A 213 -11.59 13.35 15.47
C PHE A 213 -11.68 14.75 16.10
N LEU A 214 -10.60 15.24 16.71
CA LEU A 214 -10.56 16.59 17.26
C LEU A 214 -10.69 17.67 16.18
N ARG A 215 -10.05 17.49 15.02
CA ARG A 215 -10.18 18.41 13.88
C ARG A 215 -11.59 18.35 13.28
N ALA A 216 -12.16 17.16 13.09
CA ALA A 216 -13.51 17.00 12.57
C ALA A 216 -14.55 17.64 13.49
N ALA A 217 -14.43 17.43 14.80
CA ALA A 217 -15.28 18.09 15.79
C ALA A 217 -15.16 19.62 15.73
N GLN A 218 -13.94 20.15 15.54
CA GLN A 218 -13.71 21.58 15.40
C GLN A 218 -14.28 22.12 14.08
N ASN A 219 -14.07 21.42 12.97
CA ASN A 219 -14.61 21.79 11.66
C ASN A 219 -16.14 21.85 11.69
N LEU A 220 -16.81 20.86 12.27
CA LEU A 220 -18.27 20.86 12.46
C LEU A 220 -18.74 22.04 13.31
N LYS A 221 -18.00 22.35 14.38
CA LYS A 221 -18.32 23.50 15.23
C LYS A 221 -18.21 24.81 14.46
N ASP A 222 -17.16 24.96 13.65
CA ASP A 222 -16.94 26.15 12.83
C ASP A 222 -17.99 26.26 11.71
N ALA A 223 -18.37 25.12 11.10
CA ALA A 223 -19.45 25.01 10.13
C ALA A 223 -20.79 25.46 10.73
N ALA A 224 -21.15 24.97 11.92
CA ALA A 224 -22.36 25.33 12.62
C ALA A 224 -22.37 26.82 13.04
N ALA A 225 -21.21 27.37 13.40
CA ALA A 225 -21.07 28.77 13.78
C ALA A 225 -21.16 29.75 12.59
N ALA A 226 -20.88 29.28 11.36
CA ALA A 226 -20.98 30.08 10.15
C ALA A 226 -22.44 30.32 9.70
N ILE A 227 -23.40 29.63 10.29
CA ILE A 227 -24.83 29.76 9.95
C ILE A 227 -25.40 30.96 10.69
N GLU A 228 -25.57 32.07 9.96
CA GLU A 228 -26.09 33.31 10.56
C GLU A 228 -27.61 33.26 10.79
N SER A 229 -28.37 32.63 9.89
CA SER A 229 -29.84 32.55 9.96
C SER A 229 -30.32 31.32 9.19
N PRO A 230 -30.56 30.18 9.86
CA PRO A 230 -31.13 29.01 9.21
C PRO A 230 -32.61 29.26 8.86
N ASP A 231 -33.07 28.65 7.79
CA ASP A 231 -34.48 28.70 7.41
C ASP A 231 -35.34 27.87 8.38
N ALA A 232 -36.64 28.16 8.44
CA ALA A 232 -37.59 27.43 9.26
C ALA A 232 -38.47 26.55 8.37
N LEU A 233 -38.40 25.23 8.57
CA LEU A 233 -39.23 24.26 7.88
C LEU A 233 -40.15 23.58 8.90
N GLU A 234 -41.41 23.39 8.54
CA GLU A 234 -42.44 22.80 9.39
C GLU A 234 -43.12 21.63 8.67
N ALA A 235 -43.51 20.61 9.44
CA ALA A 235 -44.24 19.46 8.91
C ALA A 235 -45.55 19.86 8.21
N GLY A 236 -45.87 19.20 7.09
CA GLY A 236 -46.95 19.54 6.17
C GLY A 236 -46.63 20.72 5.25
N GLY A 237 -45.37 21.15 5.17
CA GLY A 237 -44.90 22.22 4.30
C GLY A 237 -44.76 21.82 2.83
N ASP A 238 -44.67 22.81 1.95
CA ASP A 238 -44.31 22.57 0.55
C ASP A 238 -42.83 22.17 0.43
N ALA A 239 -42.49 21.43 -0.63
CA ALA A 239 -41.09 21.10 -0.92
C ALA A 239 -40.24 22.37 -1.10
N VAL A 240 -39.04 22.35 -0.54
CA VAL A 240 -38.07 23.45 -0.63
C VAL A 240 -37.02 23.09 -1.67
N THR A 241 -36.70 24.04 -2.54
CA THR A 241 -35.69 23.90 -3.58
C THR A 241 -34.71 25.05 -3.49
N VAL A 242 -33.40 24.75 -3.51
CA VAL A 242 -32.31 25.71 -3.30
C VAL A 242 -31.22 25.47 -4.34
N ASP A 243 -30.83 26.52 -5.04
CA ASP A 243 -29.64 26.51 -5.90
C ASP A 243 -28.39 26.54 -5.02
N VAL A 244 -27.47 25.59 -5.24
CA VAL A 244 -26.24 25.45 -4.48
C VAL A 244 -25.05 25.23 -5.43
N THR A 245 -23.85 25.61 -4.98
CA THR A 245 -22.61 25.33 -5.70
C THR A 245 -21.74 24.45 -4.81
N ALA A 246 -21.33 23.29 -5.34
CA ALA A 246 -20.34 22.41 -4.74
C ALA A 246 -18.93 22.79 -5.23
N ASP A 247 -18.20 23.52 -4.41
CA ASP A 247 -16.85 24.06 -4.73
C ASP A 247 -15.80 23.75 -3.64
N GLY A 248 -16.18 22.99 -2.62
CA GLY A 248 -15.31 22.72 -1.48
C GLY A 248 -14.18 21.74 -1.77
N ASP A 249 -13.15 21.81 -0.92
CA ASP A 249 -11.92 21.01 -0.99
C ASP A 249 -11.71 20.10 0.22
N LEU A 250 -12.61 20.14 1.20
CA LEU A 250 -12.49 19.35 2.43
C LEU A 250 -13.04 17.95 2.17
N PRO A 251 -12.26 16.87 2.39
CA PRO A 251 -12.81 15.52 2.30
C PRO A 251 -13.94 15.35 3.33
N ALA A 252 -15.10 14.84 2.91
CA ALA A 252 -16.24 14.64 3.80
C ALA A 252 -15.93 13.85 5.10
N PRO A 253 -15.03 12.84 5.10
CA PRO A 253 -14.60 12.19 6.34
C PRO A 253 -13.93 13.10 7.36
N GLU A 254 -13.42 14.28 6.96
CA GLU A 254 -12.88 15.30 7.87
C GLU A 254 -13.96 16.17 8.54
N LEU A 255 -15.24 15.96 8.22
CA LEU A 255 -16.39 16.48 8.96
C LEU A 255 -17.09 15.42 9.81
N GLN A 256 -16.76 14.15 9.63
CA GLN A 256 -17.45 13.06 10.30
C GLN A 256 -16.75 12.65 11.61
N GLN A 257 -17.54 12.38 12.65
CA GLN A 257 -17.04 11.94 13.97
C GLN A 257 -17.27 10.44 14.24
N SER A 258 -17.66 9.65 13.23
CA SER A 258 -18.00 8.22 13.38
C SER A 258 -17.22 7.32 12.43
N ASP A 259 -16.97 6.09 12.86
CA ASP A 259 -16.29 5.03 12.09
C ASP A 259 -17.27 4.14 11.29
N ASP A 260 -18.59 4.33 11.48
CA ASP A 260 -19.62 3.38 11.02
C ASP A 260 -20.17 3.66 9.60
N ALA A 261 -19.91 4.84 9.05
CA ALA A 261 -20.19 5.20 7.66
C ALA A 261 -19.06 6.12 7.17
N LEU A 262 -18.63 6.04 5.91
CA LEU A 262 -17.67 6.99 5.35
C LEU A 262 -18.34 7.69 4.18
N CYS A 263 -18.68 8.95 4.37
CA CYS A 263 -19.19 9.78 3.29
C CYS A 263 -18.06 10.12 2.31
N GLY A 264 -18.34 9.96 1.01
CA GLY A 264 -17.39 10.27 -0.05
C GLY A 264 -17.37 11.75 -0.44
N GLY A 265 -16.46 12.11 -1.34
CA GLY A 265 -16.42 13.42 -1.99
C GLY A 265 -15.78 14.56 -1.19
N LEU A 266 -15.74 15.71 -1.86
CA LEU A 266 -15.19 16.97 -1.35
C LEU A 266 -16.32 17.96 -1.08
N VAL A 267 -16.33 18.53 0.11
CA VAL A 267 -17.36 19.45 0.61
C VAL A 267 -16.71 20.75 1.08
N SER A 268 -17.51 21.80 1.20
CA SER A 268 -17.09 23.05 1.84
C SER A 268 -17.07 22.91 3.36
N LEU A 269 -16.26 23.73 4.05
CA LEU A 269 -16.29 23.78 5.51
C LEU A 269 -17.67 24.26 6.02
N THR A 270 -18.27 25.24 5.36
CA THR A 270 -19.62 25.73 5.66
C THR A 270 -20.67 24.91 4.89
N PRO A 271 -21.80 24.51 5.50
CA PRO A 271 -22.87 23.81 4.78
C PRO A 271 -23.48 24.69 3.69
N ASN A 272 -23.92 24.07 2.60
CA ASN A 272 -24.62 24.76 1.51
C ASN A 272 -26.01 25.23 1.96
N TYR A 273 -26.64 24.49 2.88
CA TYR A 273 -27.96 24.82 3.40
C TYR A 273 -28.09 24.40 4.87
N ALA A 274 -28.86 25.17 5.64
CA ALA A 274 -29.15 24.88 7.03
C ALA A 274 -30.55 25.33 7.40
N PHE A 275 -31.27 24.51 8.15
CA PHE A 275 -32.63 24.82 8.58
C PHE A 275 -32.93 24.24 9.97
N ASP A 276 -33.91 24.83 10.64
CA ASP A 276 -34.52 24.30 11.85
C ASP A 276 -35.85 23.64 11.47
N TRP A 277 -35.97 22.34 11.74
CA TRP A 277 -37.14 21.50 11.49
C TRP A 277 -38.06 21.41 12.71
N THR A 278 -39.37 21.54 12.50
CA THR A 278 -40.39 21.37 13.55
C THR A 278 -41.58 20.55 13.08
N GLY A 279 -42.18 19.78 13.99
CA GLY A 279 -43.31 18.89 13.69
C GLY A 279 -42.93 17.43 13.47
N GLU A 280 -43.94 16.60 13.18
CA GLU A 280 -43.82 15.16 12.98
C GLU A 280 -44.09 14.81 11.50
N ALA A 281 -43.17 14.09 10.87
CA ALA A 281 -43.33 13.54 9.52
C ALA A 281 -42.87 12.08 9.48
N ASP A 282 -43.43 11.29 8.56
CA ASP A 282 -43.01 9.89 8.38
C ASP A 282 -41.63 9.79 7.72
N ALA A 283 -41.30 10.75 6.84
CA ALA A 283 -40.02 10.85 6.19
C ALA A 283 -39.63 12.29 5.85
N LEU A 284 -38.33 12.54 5.70
CA LEU A 284 -37.78 13.72 5.06
C LEU A 284 -36.73 13.30 4.05
N THR A 285 -37.03 13.53 2.77
CA THR A 285 -36.19 13.18 1.63
C THR A 285 -35.43 14.41 1.14
N PHE A 286 -34.14 14.21 0.92
CA PHE A 286 -33.20 15.16 0.37
C PHE A 286 -32.66 14.57 -0.92
N PHE A 287 -32.64 15.34 -1.99
CA PHE A 287 -31.95 14.92 -3.22
C PHE A 287 -31.33 16.10 -3.94
N VAL A 288 -30.32 15.81 -4.74
CA VAL A 288 -29.58 16.81 -5.50
C VAL A 288 -29.73 16.50 -6.98
N GLU A 289 -29.98 17.52 -7.80
CA GLU A 289 -29.92 17.43 -9.26
C GLU A 289 -28.81 18.34 -9.78
N ALA A 290 -27.88 17.79 -10.55
CA ALA A 290 -26.79 18.53 -11.16
C ALA A 290 -26.56 18.11 -12.62
N GLU A 291 -25.60 18.75 -13.30
CA GLU A 291 -25.10 18.30 -14.62
C GLU A 291 -23.87 17.37 -14.49
N GLN A 292 -23.37 17.16 -13.27
CA GLN A 292 -22.20 16.34 -12.95
C GLN A 292 -22.46 15.52 -11.69
N ASP A 293 -21.61 14.53 -11.45
CA ASP A 293 -21.64 13.66 -10.27
C ASP A 293 -21.44 14.49 -8.98
N THR A 294 -22.33 14.29 -8.00
CA THR A 294 -22.34 15.03 -6.73
C THR A 294 -22.54 14.08 -5.56
N THR A 295 -22.16 14.53 -4.36
CA THR A 295 -22.47 13.81 -3.13
C THR A 295 -23.32 14.66 -2.20
N LEU A 296 -24.14 14.01 -1.39
CA LEU A 296 -25.01 14.64 -0.41
C LEU A 296 -24.64 14.15 0.99
N PHE A 297 -24.45 15.10 1.90
CA PHE A 297 -24.15 14.84 3.30
C PHE A 297 -25.10 15.66 4.19
N VAL A 298 -25.86 14.95 5.04
CA VAL A 298 -26.86 15.53 5.96
C VAL A 298 -26.47 15.20 7.40
N LEU A 299 -26.37 16.24 8.22
CA LEU A 299 -26.17 16.12 9.66
C LEU A 299 -27.46 16.49 10.39
N GLY A 300 -27.99 15.55 11.16
CA GLY A 300 -29.17 15.73 11.99
C GLY A 300 -28.89 16.39 13.35
N PRO A 301 -29.95 16.81 14.07
CA PRO A 301 -29.84 17.54 15.33
C PRO A 301 -29.23 16.72 16.49
N ASP A 302 -29.31 15.40 16.41
CA ASP A 302 -28.73 14.45 17.37
C ASP A 302 -27.28 14.07 17.02
N GLY A 303 -26.73 14.65 15.95
CA GLY A 303 -25.40 14.31 15.41
C GLY A 303 -25.40 13.08 14.51
N SER A 304 -26.56 12.52 14.17
CA SER A 304 -26.68 11.48 13.15
C SER A 304 -26.22 12.01 11.79
N VAL A 305 -25.51 11.16 11.06
CA VAL A 305 -24.98 11.46 9.73
C VAL A 305 -25.67 10.53 8.74
N SER A 306 -26.16 11.11 7.64
CA SER A 306 -26.67 10.37 6.49
C SER A 306 -26.07 10.94 5.22
N CYS A 307 -25.60 10.07 4.32
CA CYS A 307 -25.00 10.50 3.08
C CYS A 307 -25.22 9.50 1.95
N SER A 308 -25.16 10.00 0.73
CA SER A 308 -25.31 9.27 -0.52
C SER A 308 -24.52 10.01 -1.59
N ASP A 309 -23.86 9.29 -2.47
CA ASP A 309 -23.31 9.78 -3.76
C ASP A 309 -24.23 9.36 -4.91
N ASP A 310 -24.78 8.16 -4.86
CA ASP A 310 -25.76 7.67 -5.84
C ASP A 310 -27.12 7.35 -5.20
N THR A 311 -28.19 7.50 -5.98
CA THR A 311 -29.51 7.00 -5.61
C THR A 311 -29.59 5.47 -5.72
N ALA A 312 -30.26 4.83 -4.75
CA ALA A 312 -30.39 3.38 -4.70
C ALA A 312 -31.18 2.85 -5.92
N GLY A 313 -30.47 2.22 -6.88
CA GLY A 313 -31.07 1.76 -8.15
C GLY A 313 -30.11 1.73 -9.35
N ALA A 314 -28.91 2.32 -9.21
CA ALA A 314 -27.69 2.08 -10.00
C ALA A 314 -27.59 2.59 -11.45
N ASP A 315 -28.27 3.67 -11.84
CA ASP A 315 -27.95 4.41 -13.09
C ASP A 315 -27.96 5.94 -12.92
N ASN A 316 -28.15 6.46 -11.70
CA ASN A 316 -28.29 7.89 -11.45
C ASN A 316 -27.26 8.39 -10.42
N LEU A 317 -26.31 9.20 -10.91
CA LEU A 317 -25.23 9.83 -10.15
C LEU A 317 -25.68 11.06 -9.34
N ASN A 318 -26.98 11.30 -9.32
CA ASN A 318 -27.60 12.27 -8.43
C ASN A 318 -27.92 11.58 -7.10
N PRO A 319 -27.44 12.10 -5.96
CA PRO A 319 -27.62 11.49 -4.65
C PRO A 319 -29.00 11.78 -4.08
N ALA A 320 -29.48 10.86 -3.22
CA ALA A 320 -30.65 11.08 -2.38
C ALA A 320 -30.49 10.41 -1.02
N VAL A 321 -31.00 11.08 0.01
CA VAL A 321 -31.04 10.62 1.40
C VAL A 321 -32.48 10.74 1.87
N THR A 322 -33.06 9.66 2.38
CA THR A 322 -34.37 9.68 3.04
C THR A 322 -34.19 9.35 4.52
N LEU A 323 -34.59 10.28 5.38
CA LEU A 323 -34.61 10.09 6.83
C LEU A 323 -36.01 9.63 7.24
N GLU A 324 -36.12 8.48 7.88
CA GLU A 324 -37.37 8.02 8.50
C GLU A 324 -37.56 8.74 9.83
N GLN A 325 -38.77 9.26 10.08
CA GLN A 325 -39.14 9.92 11.34
C GLN A 325 -38.12 10.99 11.79
N PRO A 326 -37.89 12.05 11.00
CA PRO A 326 -36.90 13.09 11.31
C PRO A 326 -37.16 13.73 12.68
N ALA A 327 -36.11 13.84 13.49
CA ALA A 327 -36.17 14.50 14.78
C ALA A 327 -36.30 16.03 14.63
N GLU A 328 -37.05 16.68 15.50
CA GLU A 328 -37.08 18.15 15.55
C GLU A 328 -35.68 18.73 15.88
N GLY A 329 -35.34 19.84 15.24
CA GLY A 329 -34.10 20.56 15.49
C GLY A 329 -33.35 20.97 14.23
N ARG A 330 -32.08 21.31 14.41
CA ARG A 330 -31.24 21.84 13.34
C ARG A 330 -30.67 20.75 12.43
N TYR A 331 -30.83 20.95 11.14
CA TYR A 331 -30.22 20.15 10.08
C TYR A 331 -29.21 20.97 9.29
N LEU A 332 -28.06 20.36 9.00
CA LEU A 332 -27.02 20.93 8.15
C LEU A 332 -26.84 20.06 6.92
N VAL A 333 -26.82 20.67 5.73
CA VAL A 333 -26.76 19.97 4.45
C VAL A 333 -25.59 20.47 3.62
N TRP A 334 -24.77 19.54 3.16
CA TRP A 334 -23.68 19.78 2.23
C TRP A 334 -23.95 19.05 0.94
N VAL A 335 -23.66 19.74 -0.16
CA VAL A 335 -23.57 19.17 -1.51
C VAL A 335 -22.11 19.25 -1.92
N GLY A 336 -21.52 18.10 -2.20
CA GLY A 336 -20.12 17.94 -2.52
C GLY A 336 -19.88 17.54 -3.98
N ARG A 337 -18.61 17.64 -4.38
CA ARG A 337 -18.11 17.31 -5.72
C ARG A 337 -17.12 16.14 -5.64
N LEU A 338 -17.02 15.39 -6.73
CA LEU A 338 -16.07 14.27 -6.84
C LEU A 338 -14.78 14.65 -7.59
N ASP A 339 -14.87 15.56 -8.56
CA ASP A 339 -13.71 16.12 -9.28
C ASP A 339 -13.18 17.37 -8.55
N PRO A 340 -11.92 17.36 -8.05
CA PRO A 340 -11.30 18.51 -7.39
C PRO A 340 -11.00 19.69 -8.33
N GLU A 341 -11.06 19.53 -9.65
CA GLU A 341 -10.73 20.61 -10.58
C GLU A 341 -11.95 21.44 -11.01
N THR A 342 -13.16 20.91 -10.83
CA THR A 342 -14.39 21.50 -11.36
C THR A 342 -15.43 21.70 -10.25
N SER A 343 -15.96 22.93 -10.11
CA SER A 343 -17.13 23.19 -9.25
C SER A 343 -18.41 22.73 -9.95
N VAL A 344 -19.40 22.31 -9.17
CA VAL A 344 -20.69 21.81 -9.70
C VAL A 344 -21.82 22.70 -9.19
N ASP A 345 -22.54 23.36 -10.10
CA ASP A 345 -23.82 23.98 -9.79
C ASP A 345 -24.90 22.90 -9.73
N ALA A 346 -25.71 22.93 -8.68
CA ALA A 346 -26.68 21.90 -8.39
C ALA A 346 -27.94 22.48 -7.74
N VAL A 347 -29.01 21.70 -7.74
CA VAL A 347 -30.29 22.03 -7.12
C VAL A 347 -30.56 21.04 -6.00
N LEU A 348 -30.56 21.51 -4.76
CA LEU A 348 -30.95 20.74 -3.59
C LEU A 348 -32.48 20.83 -3.41
N THR A 349 -33.14 19.69 -3.28
CA THR A 349 -34.57 19.62 -2.92
C THR A 349 -34.78 18.87 -1.62
N ILE A 350 -35.68 19.39 -0.77
CA ILE A 350 -36.09 18.82 0.51
C ILE A 350 -37.61 18.68 0.53
N THR A 351 -38.11 17.48 0.82
CA THR A 351 -39.55 17.18 0.78
C THR A 351 -39.94 16.05 1.74
N GLU A 352 -41.18 16.04 2.22
CA GLU A 352 -41.74 14.94 3.02
C GLU A 352 -42.17 13.72 2.16
N ASP A 353 -42.10 13.82 0.84
CA ASP A 353 -42.36 12.67 -0.04
C ASP A 353 -41.23 11.64 0.07
N ALA A 354 -41.52 10.53 0.74
CA ALA A 354 -40.60 9.41 0.94
C ALA A 354 -40.17 8.73 -0.38
N GLU A 355 -40.96 8.87 -1.45
CA GLU A 355 -40.69 8.25 -2.75
C GLU A 355 -40.05 9.25 -3.74
N ALA A 356 -39.81 10.49 -3.34
CA ALA A 356 -39.17 11.48 -4.19
C ALA A 356 -37.77 11.05 -4.60
N GLN A 357 -37.44 11.25 -5.87
CA GLN A 357 -36.13 10.91 -6.45
C GLN A 357 -35.69 12.03 -7.40
N PRO A 358 -34.38 12.31 -7.49
CA PRO A 358 -33.85 13.21 -8.50
C PRO A 358 -34.07 12.63 -9.89
N GLN A 359 -34.17 13.50 -10.90
CA GLN A 359 -34.08 13.06 -12.28
C GLN A 359 -32.74 12.36 -12.53
N ALA A 360 -32.77 11.40 -13.45
CA ALA A 360 -31.56 10.72 -13.89
C ALA A 360 -30.61 11.74 -14.53
N LEU A 361 -29.36 11.76 -14.06
CA LEU A 361 -28.29 12.48 -14.72
C LEU A 361 -28.17 11.98 -16.17
N GLN A 362 -28.47 12.83 -17.15
CA GLN A 362 -28.29 12.48 -18.55
C GLN A 362 -26.79 12.56 -18.87
N GLN A 363 -26.12 11.41 -18.94
CA GLN A 363 -24.72 11.31 -19.39
C GLN A 363 -24.55 11.59 -20.89
#